data_AF-A0A1H0EVQ0-F1
#
_entry.id   AF-A0A1H0EVQ0-F1
#
_cell.length_a   1.000
_cell.length_b   1.000
_cell.length_c   1.000
_cell.angle_alpha   90.00
_cell.angle_beta   90.00
_cell.angle_gamma   90.00
#
_symmetry.space_group_name_H-M   'P 1'
#
loop_
_entity.id
_entity.type
_entity.pdbx_description
1 polymer ?
#
loop_
_entity_poly.entity_id
_entity_poly.type
_entity_poly.pdbx_seq_one_letter_code
_entity_poly.pdbx_strand_id
1 'polypeptide(L)'
;PLPYIVIVVDEMADLMMVAGKDIEGAIQRLAQMARAAGIHLIMATQRPSVDVITGTIKANFPTRISFQVTSKIDSRTILGEMGAEQLLGQGDMLFMAGGGRTTRVHGPFCSDSEVETVVAHLKRQGRPSYLDAVTADDSPEEPVKESGRGRGKAAADKAERSDEPAEEAPVFDIGAFAAATGGESDDLYKQAIEVVLRDEKASTSYIQRRLQIGYNRAASIMERMEIEGIVGPANHAGKREILVAGVPHSSAGMYDDE
;
A
#
# COMPACT_ATOMS: atom_id res chain seq x y z
N PRO A 1 -9.48 34.20 -11.46
CA PRO A 1 -9.69 33.30 -10.30
C PRO A 1 -9.08 31.92 -10.59
N LEU A 2 -8.36 31.34 -9.64
CA LEU A 2 -7.93 29.94 -9.75
C LEU A 2 -9.13 29.00 -9.62
N PRO A 3 -9.19 27.88 -10.36
CA PRO A 3 -10.27 26.92 -10.25
C PRO A 3 -10.22 26.19 -8.91
N TYR A 4 -11.38 25.72 -8.43
CA TYR A 4 -11.43 24.74 -7.36
C TYR A 4 -10.89 23.39 -7.85
N ILE A 5 -10.18 22.68 -6.98
CA ILE A 5 -9.69 21.32 -7.26
C ILE A 5 -10.48 20.36 -6.39
N VAL A 6 -11.14 19.38 -7.02
CA VAL A 6 -11.87 18.31 -6.31
C VAL A 6 -11.15 17.00 -6.57
N ILE A 7 -10.68 16.37 -5.50
CA ILE A 7 -10.02 15.07 -5.52
C ILE A 7 -11.04 14.03 -5.08
N VAL A 8 -11.31 13.05 -5.92
CA VAL A 8 -12.27 11.96 -5.64
C VAL A 8 -11.51 10.64 -5.57
N VAL A 9 -11.66 9.94 -4.45
CA VAL A 9 -11.12 8.58 -4.24
C VAL A 9 -12.31 7.65 -4.05
N ASP A 10 -12.55 6.75 -5.00
CA ASP A 10 -13.72 5.86 -5.00
C ASP A 10 -13.61 4.73 -3.96
N GLU A 11 -12.39 4.23 -3.73
CA GLU A 11 -12.13 3.19 -2.73
C GLU A 11 -10.85 3.49 -1.95
N MET A 12 -10.97 4.20 -0.83
CA MET A 12 -9.82 4.59 -0.03
C MET A 12 -9.14 3.40 0.66
N ALA A 13 -9.85 2.29 0.88
CA ALA A 13 -9.27 1.12 1.54
C ALA A 13 -8.16 0.48 0.70
N ASP A 14 -8.25 0.54 -0.64
CA ASP A 14 -7.17 0.06 -1.51
C ASP A 14 -5.89 0.88 -1.33
N LEU A 15 -6.01 2.19 -1.17
CA LEU A 15 -4.87 3.05 -0.89
C LEU A 15 -4.27 2.75 0.49
N MET A 16 -5.11 2.56 1.50
CA MET A 16 -4.65 2.28 2.87
C MET A 16 -3.93 0.93 2.99
N MET A 17 -4.37 -0.08 2.24
CA MET A 17 -3.77 -1.42 2.27
C MET A 17 -2.42 -1.51 1.56
N VAL A 18 -2.17 -0.63 0.58
CA VAL A 18 -0.93 -0.62 -0.21
C VAL A 18 0.15 0.26 0.44
N ALA A 19 -0.21 1.43 0.95
CA ALA A 19 0.74 2.44 1.44
C ALA A 19 0.19 3.25 2.63
N GLY A 20 -0.48 2.60 3.59
CA GLY A 20 -1.30 3.23 4.62
C GLY A 20 -0.68 4.42 5.37
N LYS A 21 0.55 4.32 5.88
CA LYS A 21 1.16 5.40 6.68
C LYS A 21 1.47 6.66 5.86
N ASP A 22 1.95 6.51 4.63
CA ASP A 22 2.32 7.63 3.78
C ASP A 22 1.06 8.32 3.22
N ILE A 23 0.07 7.51 2.83
CA ILE A 23 -1.24 7.99 2.36
C ILE A 23 -1.99 8.72 3.47
N GLU A 24 -2.04 8.17 4.69
CA GLU A 24 -2.71 8.81 5.83
C GLU A 24 -2.07 10.16 6.15
N GLY A 25 -0.73 10.25 6.13
CA GLY A 25 -0.01 11.50 6.32
C GLY A 25 -0.30 12.53 5.23
N ALA A 26 -0.36 12.11 3.96
CA ALA A 26 -0.70 13.00 2.84
C ALA A 26 -2.15 13.51 2.92
N ILE A 27 -3.11 12.62 3.20
CA ILE A 27 -4.52 12.95 3.38
C ILE A 27 -4.70 13.93 4.54
N GLN A 28 -4.02 13.69 5.66
CA GLN A 28 -4.06 14.59 6.81
C GLN A 28 -3.58 15.99 6.45
N ARG A 29 -2.40 16.12 5.81
CA ARG A 29 -1.87 17.43 5.40
C ARG A 29 -2.80 18.15 4.44
N LEU A 30 -3.32 17.43 3.45
CA LEU A 30 -4.30 17.97 2.51
C LEU A 30 -5.55 18.45 3.25
N ALA A 31 -6.22 17.59 4.01
CA ALA A 31 -7.48 17.93 4.66
C ALA A 31 -7.37 19.12 5.65
N GLN A 32 -6.21 19.32 6.29
CA GLN A 32 -5.97 20.44 7.20
C GLN A 32 -5.75 21.78 6.47
N MET A 33 -5.02 21.78 5.35
CA MET A 33 -4.56 23.02 4.69
C MET A 33 -5.41 23.40 3.45
N ALA A 34 -6.11 22.43 2.86
CA ALA A 34 -6.76 22.54 1.54
C ALA A 34 -7.91 23.55 1.47
N ARG A 35 -8.63 23.78 2.58
CA ARG A 35 -9.88 24.57 2.58
C ARG A 35 -9.68 26.00 2.07
N ALA A 36 -8.63 26.68 2.53
CA ALA A 36 -8.34 28.06 2.10
C ALA A 36 -7.80 28.12 0.67
N ALA A 37 -7.16 27.04 0.20
CA ALA A 37 -6.62 26.91 -1.14
C ALA A 37 -7.68 26.52 -2.21
N GLY A 38 -8.92 26.24 -1.79
CA GLY A 38 -9.97 25.78 -2.71
C GLY A 38 -9.78 24.34 -3.19
N ILE A 39 -9.11 23.51 -2.38
CA ILE A 39 -8.93 22.07 -2.65
C ILE A 39 -9.93 21.30 -1.76
N HIS A 40 -10.65 20.35 -2.36
CA HIS A 40 -11.70 19.57 -1.70
C HIS A 40 -11.47 18.09 -1.93
N LEU A 41 -11.59 17.28 -0.88
CA LEU A 41 -11.44 15.83 -0.95
C LEU A 41 -12.79 15.15 -0.74
N ILE A 42 -13.10 14.19 -1.60
CA ILE A 42 -14.19 13.23 -1.47
C ILE A 42 -13.56 11.84 -1.41
N MET A 43 -13.78 11.13 -0.32
CA MET A 43 -13.29 9.77 -0.14
C MET A 43 -14.48 8.84 0.10
N ALA A 44 -14.54 7.78 -0.70
CA ALA A 44 -15.53 6.73 -0.59
C ALA A 44 -14.83 5.40 -0.26
N THR A 45 -15.59 4.48 0.34
CA THR A 45 -15.15 3.11 0.62
C THR A 45 -16.33 2.21 0.87
N GLN A 46 -16.21 0.95 0.47
CA GLN A 46 -17.14 -0.12 0.84
C GLN A 46 -16.68 -0.89 2.08
N ARG A 47 -15.50 -0.58 2.63
CA ARG A 47 -14.88 -1.26 3.78
C ARG A 47 -14.77 -0.31 4.98
N PRO A 48 -15.86 -0.07 5.73
CA PRO A 48 -15.88 0.84 6.87
C PRO A 48 -15.27 0.22 8.14
N SER A 49 -14.00 -0.19 8.06
CA SER A 49 -13.24 -0.70 9.21
C SER A 49 -12.42 0.40 9.90
N VAL A 50 -11.99 0.15 11.14
CA VAL A 50 -11.16 1.09 11.92
C VAL A 50 -9.77 1.29 11.28
N ASP A 51 -9.28 0.29 10.56
CA ASP A 51 -7.99 0.34 9.87
C ASP A 51 -8.05 1.22 8.61
N VAL A 52 -9.24 1.39 8.02
CA VAL A 52 -9.47 2.27 6.86
C VAL A 52 -9.89 3.66 7.32
N ILE A 53 -10.87 3.73 8.23
CA ILE A 53 -11.42 4.97 8.78
C ILE A 53 -10.77 5.21 10.15
N THR A 54 -9.48 5.54 10.12
CA THR A 54 -8.67 5.76 11.31
C THR A 54 -9.14 6.97 12.11
N GLY A 55 -8.60 7.14 13.32
CA GLY A 55 -8.82 8.35 14.13
C GLY A 55 -8.40 9.63 13.42
N THR A 56 -7.27 9.59 12.70
CA THR A 56 -6.74 10.72 11.93
C THR A 56 -7.69 11.11 10.80
N ILE A 57 -8.22 10.13 10.06
CA ILE A 57 -9.21 10.37 9.02
C ILE A 57 -10.46 11.03 9.63
N LYS A 58 -10.99 10.46 10.72
CA LYS A 58 -12.17 11.05 11.38
C LYS A 58 -11.92 12.47 11.86
N ALA A 59 -10.74 12.79 12.38
CA ALA A 59 -10.41 14.13 12.86
C ALA A 59 -10.40 15.19 11.75
N ASN A 60 -10.07 14.81 10.51
CA ASN A 60 -9.91 15.76 9.41
C ASN A 60 -11.10 15.78 8.43
N PHE A 61 -12.01 14.81 8.50
CA PHE A 61 -13.23 14.73 7.69
C PHE A 61 -14.47 14.84 8.58
N PRO A 62 -14.91 16.06 8.92
CA PRO A 62 -16.02 16.27 9.84
C PRO A 62 -17.39 16.11 9.16
N THR A 63 -17.45 16.18 7.82
CA THR A 63 -18.66 15.92 7.04
C THR A 63 -18.63 14.49 6.54
N ARG A 64 -19.68 13.72 6.82
CA ARG A 64 -19.74 12.28 6.51
C ARG A 64 -21.10 11.90 5.94
N ILE A 65 -21.08 10.94 5.04
CA ILE A 65 -22.26 10.28 4.48
C ILE A 65 -22.09 8.80 4.73
N SER A 66 -23.13 8.14 5.23
CA SER A 66 -23.21 6.68 5.28
C SER A 66 -24.45 6.23 4.53
N PHE A 67 -24.25 5.36 3.54
CA PHE A 67 -25.32 4.51 3.03
C PHE A 67 -25.57 3.34 3.98
N GLN A 68 -26.48 2.44 3.59
CA GLN A 68 -26.74 1.22 4.33
C GLN A 68 -25.44 0.43 4.56
N VAL A 69 -25.22 0.07 5.82
CA VAL A 69 -24.14 -0.83 6.26
C VAL A 69 -24.73 -2.07 6.91
N THR A 70 -23.93 -3.12 7.08
CA THR A 70 -24.42 -4.40 7.61
C THR A 70 -24.52 -4.41 9.12
N SER A 71 -23.67 -3.65 9.82
CA SER A 71 -23.57 -3.72 11.28
C SER A 71 -23.57 -2.37 11.98
N LYS A 72 -23.97 -2.41 13.26
CA LYS A 72 -23.87 -1.27 14.18
C LYS A 72 -22.43 -0.79 14.38
N ILE A 73 -21.47 -1.69 14.21
CA ILE A 73 -20.03 -1.39 14.35
C ILE A 73 -19.62 -0.49 13.18
N ASP A 74 -19.98 -0.86 11.96
CA ASP A 74 -19.68 -0.10 10.74
C ASP A 74 -20.32 1.30 10.78
N SER A 75 -21.58 1.39 11.22
CA SER A 75 -22.27 2.68 11.41
C SER A 75 -21.48 3.58 12.37
N ARG A 76 -21.03 3.02 13.50
CA ARG A 76 -20.22 3.77 14.47
C ARG A 76 -18.84 4.12 13.91
N THR A 77 -18.24 3.27 13.09
CA THR A 77 -16.94 3.56 12.46
C THR A 77 -17.04 4.78 11.54
N ILE A 78 -18.11 4.89 10.74
CA ILE A 78 -18.31 6.01 9.82
C ILE A 78 -18.81 7.24 10.56
N LEU A 79 -19.93 7.15 11.29
CA LEU A 79 -20.67 8.30 11.82
C LEU A 79 -20.34 8.62 13.27
N GLY A 80 -19.73 7.71 14.02
CA GLY A 80 -19.59 7.81 15.48
C GLY A 80 -20.83 7.36 16.26
N GLU A 81 -21.95 7.11 15.58
CA GLU A 81 -23.21 6.65 16.16
C GLU A 81 -23.85 5.51 15.34
N MET A 82 -24.82 4.83 15.95
CA MET A 82 -25.61 3.78 15.29
C MET A 82 -26.73 4.40 14.46
N GLY A 83 -27.21 3.70 13.44
CA GLY A 83 -28.37 4.10 12.63
C GLY A 83 -28.25 3.73 11.16
N ALA A 84 -27.03 3.69 10.61
CA ALA A 84 -26.82 3.38 9.19
C ALA A 84 -27.17 1.92 8.86
N GLU A 85 -27.11 1.02 9.85
CA GLU A 85 -27.52 -0.38 9.69
C GLU A 85 -29.04 -0.56 9.52
N GLN A 86 -29.83 0.49 9.76
CA GLN A 86 -31.29 0.48 9.65
C GLN A 86 -31.78 1.12 8.35
N LEU A 87 -30.87 1.60 7.50
CA LEU A 87 -31.20 2.16 6.20
C LEU A 87 -31.72 1.08 5.26
N LEU A 88 -32.50 1.50 4.27
CA LEU A 88 -33.23 0.61 3.36
C LEU A 88 -32.41 0.19 2.13
N GLY A 89 -31.20 0.75 1.96
CA GLY A 89 -30.42 0.63 0.73
C GLY A 89 -30.93 1.55 -0.37
N GLN A 90 -30.53 1.29 -1.63
CA GLN A 90 -31.03 2.00 -2.82
C GLN A 90 -31.02 3.53 -2.72
N GLY A 91 -29.94 4.10 -2.19
CA GLY A 91 -29.77 5.55 -2.05
C GLY A 91 -30.24 6.14 -0.71
N ASP A 92 -30.85 5.36 0.17
CA ASP A 92 -31.14 5.79 1.55
C ASP A 92 -29.83 5.99 2.33
N MET A 93 -29.65 7.17 2.94
CA MET A 93 -28.40 7.55 3.59
C MET A 93 -28.60 8.41 4.84
N LEU A 94 -27.60 8.39 5.72
CA LEU A 94 -27.43 9.34 6.81
C LEU A 94 -26.34 10.35 6.42
N PHE A 95 -26.67 11.63 6.55
CA PHE A 95 -25.76 12.74 6.35
C PHE A 95 -25.43 13.42 7.69
N MET A 96 -24.15 13.63 7.94
CA MET A 96 -23.62 14.34 9.11
C MET A 96 -22.77 15.51 8.63
N ALA A 97 -23.20 16.74 8.94
CA ALA A 97 -22.41 17.93 8.68
C ALA A 97 -21.60 18.32 9.93
N GLY A 98 -20.28 18.48 9.78
CA GLY A 98 -19.45 19.08 10.83
C GLY A 98 -19.40 18.32 12.17
N GLY A 99 -19.63 17.00 12.18
CA GLY A 99 -19.78 16.23 13.42
C GLY A 99 -21.07 16.51 14.20
N GLY A 100 -22.04 17.19 13.59
CA GLY A 100 -23.35 17.48 14.18
C GLY A 100 -24.31 16.28 14.15
N ARG A 101 -25.60 16.57 14.32
CA ARG A 101 -26.66 15.55 14.26
C ARG A 101 -26.77 14.93 12.87
N THR A 102 -26.96 13.62 12.80
CA THR A 102 -27.31 12.95 11.55
C THR A 102 -28.70 13.34 11.06
N THR A 103 -28.82 13.47 9.75
CA THR A 103 -30.09 13.68 9.04
C THR A 103 -30.25 12.58 8.02
N ARG A 104 -31.40 11.91 8.00
CA ARG A 104 -31.72 10.91 6.97
C ARG A 104 -32.10 11.61 5.67
N VAL A 105 -31.52 11.17 4.57
CA VAL A 105 -31.71 11.74 3.24
C VAL A 105 -31.92 10.59 2.25
N HIS A 106 -32.79 10.82 1.26
CA HIS A 106 -32.95 9.92 0.13
C HIS A 106 -32.09 10.43 -1.03
N GLY A 107 -31.06 9.67 -1.38
CA GLY A 107 -30.17 9.99 -2.49
C GLY A 107 -30.92 9.95 -3.82
N PRO A 108 -30.71 10.94 -4.70
CA PRO A 108 -31.28 10.89 -6.04
C PRO A 108 -30.69 9.70 -6.80
N PHE A 109 -31.56 8.97 -7.50
CA PHE A 109 -31.12 7.96 -8.45
C PHE A 109 -30.63 8.63 -9.73
N CYS A 110 -29.47 8.22 -10.21
CA CYS A 110 -28.92 8.60 -11.50
C CYS A 110 -28.50 7.31 -12.19
N SER A 111 -29.05 7.06 -13.38
CA SER A 111 -28.70 5.89 -14.17
C SER A 111 -27.40 6.11 -14.93
N ASP A 112 -26.73 5.01 -15.28
CA ASP A 112 -25.51 5.06 -16.10
C ASP A 112 -25.75 5.78 -17.43
N SER A 113 -26.94 5.61 -18.03
CA SER A 113 -27.31 6.29 -19.28
C SER A 113 -27.38 7.83 -19.14
N GLU A 114 -27.82 8.33 -17.98
CA GLU A 114 -27.83 9.77 -17.70
C GLU A 114 -26.40 10.29 -17.52
N VAL A 115 -25.56 9.54 -16.82
CA VAL A 115 -24.12 9.86 -16.67
C VAL A 115 -23.44 9.92 -18.04
N GLU A 116 -23.63 8.90 -18.88
CA GLU A 116 -23.09 8.86 -20.24
C GLU A 116 -23.55 10.04 -21.09
N THR A 117 -24.82 10.43 -20.97
CA THR A 117 -25.39 11.58 -21.67
C THR A 117 -24.70 12.88 -21.27
N VAL A 118 -24.47 13.09 -19.97
CA VAL A 118 -23.75 14.27 -19.45
C VAL A 118 -22.30 14.26 -19.89
N VAL A 119 -21.61 13.12 -19.78
CA VAL A 119 -20.22 12.96 -20.23
C VAL A 119 -20.09 13.26 -21.73
N ALA A 120 -20.99 12.74 -22.55
CA ALA A 120 -21.00 13.01 -23.99
C ALA A 120 -21.25 14.50 -24.29
N HIS A 121 -22.12 15.16 -23.53
CA HIS A 121 -22.33 16.60 -23.65
C HIS A 121 -21.06 17.39 -23.33
N LEU A 122 -20.35 17.06 -22.24
CA LEU A 122 -19.10 17.71 -21.84
C LEU A 122 -17.97 17.49 -22.85
N LYS A 123 -17.81 16.27 -23.37
CA LYS A 123 -16.81 15.93 -24.40
C LYS A 123 -16.98 16.73 -25.69
N ARG A 124 -18.19 17.19 -26.03
CA ARG A 124 -18.44 18.06 -27.18
C ARG A 124 -18.00 19.51 -26.95
N GLN A 125 -17.87 19.93 -25.70
CA GLN A 125 -17.48 21.31 -25.36
C GLN A 125 -15.96 21.50 -25.31
N GLY A 126 -15.19 20.44 -25.01
CA GLY A 126 -13.74 20.54 -24.94
C GLY A 126 -13.04 19.22 -24.68
N ARG A 127 -11.72 19.23 -24.91
CA ARG A 127 -10.83 18.13 -24.57
C ARG A 127 -10.23 18.34 -23.17
N PRO A 128 -9.97 17.27 -22.42
CA PRO A 128 -9.27 17.38 -21.14
C PRO A 128 -7.87 17.96 -21.35
N SER A 129 -7.44 18.81 -20.40
CA SER A 129 -6.07 19.32 -20.31
C SER A 129 -5.39 18.62 -19.14
N TYR A 130 -4.75 17.49 -19.42
CA TYR A 130 -4.02 16.72 -18.41
C TYR A 130 -2.71 17.41 -18.03
N LEU A 131 -2.31 17.24 -16.77
CA LEU A 131 -1.03 17.70 -16.25
C LEU A 131 -0.20 16.47 -15.91
N ASP A 132 0.77 16.13 -16.76
CA ASP A 132 1.56 14.90 -16.62
C ASP A 132 2.34 14.86 -15.30
N ALA A 133 2.71 16.02 -14.77
CA ALA A 133 3.37 16.18 -13.48
C ALA A 133 2.56 15.62 -12.29
N VAL A 134 1.22 15.46 -12.42
CA VAL A 134 0.38 14.92 -11.34
C VAL A 134 0.61 13.42 -11.14
N THR A 135 0.98 12.71 -12.21
CA THR A 135 1.20 11.25 -12.20
C THR A 135 2.66 10.87 -12.44
N ALA A 136 3.54 11.85 -12.61
CA ALA A 136 4.96 11.61 -12.74
C ALA A 136 5.51 11.05 -11.42
N ASP A 137 6.40 10.08 -11.52
CA ASP A 137 7.11 9.53 -10.37
C ASP A 137 8.28 10.46 -10.05
N ASP A 138 8.22 11.18 -8.93
CA ASP A 138 9.30 12.06 -8.45
C ASP A 138 10.44 11.26 -7.78
N SER A 139 10.44 9.93 -7.90
CA SER A 139 11.55 9.09 -7.50
C SER A 139 12.82 9.57 -8.21
N PRO A 140 13.88 9.98 -7.49
CA PRO A 140 15.13 10.34 -8.14
C PRO A 140 15.61 9.12 -8.92
N GLU A 141 15.80 9.26 -10.23
CA GLU A 141 16.49 8.26 -11.04
C GLU A 141 17.82 7.94 -10.35
N GLU A 142 17.97 6.74 -9.79
CA GLU A 142 19.24 6.34 -9.21
C GLU A 142 20.29 6.43 -10.34
N PRO A 143 21.40 7.17 -10.13
CA PRO A 143 22.43 7.24 -11.16
C PRO A 143 22.96 5.83 -11.40
N VAL A 144 22.81 5.37 -12.65
CA VAL A 144 23.35 4.10 -13.15
C VAL A 144 24.81 4.02 -12.73
N LYS A 145 25.11 3.18 -11.73
CA LYS A 145 26.49 2.92 -11.33
C LYS A 145 27.14 2.11 -12.46
N GLU A 146 27.86 2.82 -13.31
CA GLU A 146 28.74 2.22 -14.31
C GLU A 146 29.76 1.34 -13.58
N SER A 147 29.69 0.03 -13.83
CA SER A 147 30.57 -0.97 -13.25
C SER A 147 31.98 -0.86 -13.84
N GLY A 148 32.77 0.06 -13.30
CA GLY A 148 34.21 0.15 -13.55
C GLY A 148 34.99 -0.87 -12.73
N ARG A 149 35.38 -1.98 -13.37
CA ARG A 149 36.42 -2.91 -12.85
C ARG A 149 37.77 -2.20 -12.75
N GLY A 150 38.44 -2.26 -11.59
CA GLY A 150 39.85 -1.84 -11.51
C GLY A 150 40.52 -1.88 -10.13
N ARG A 151 40.95 -3.08 -9.70
CA ARG A 151 42.13 -3.43 -8.86
C ARG A 151 42.71 -2.40 -7.86
N GLY A 152 42.83 -2.84 -6.59
CA GLY A 152 44.16 -3.04 -5.98
C GLY A 152 44.49 -2.37 -4.63
N LYS A 153 44.54 -3.21 -3.58
CA LYS A 153 45.51 -3.25 -2.45
C LYS A 153 45.54 -2.17 -1.34
N ALA A 154 45.30 -2.70 -0.13
CA ALA A 154 46.17 -2.72 1.06
C ALA A 154 46.14 -1.59 2.12
N ALA A 155 45.66 -2.00 3.30
CA ALA A 155 46.31 -1.98 4.62
C ALA A 155 46.38 -0.70 5.48
N ALA A 156 46.02 -0.92 6.77
CA ALA A 156 46.40 -0.21 8.02
C ALA A 156 45.87 1.24 8.18
N ASP A 157 45.60 1.81 9.35
CA ASP A 157 45.96 1.47 10.73
C ASP A 157 44.98 2.16 11.72
N LYS A 158 45.12 1.82 13.00
CA LYS A 158 44.31 2.21 14.16
C LYS A 158 44.49 3.66 14.66
N ALA A 159 43.45 4.10 15.38
CA ALA A 159 43.43 4.95 16.59
C ALA A 159 43.82 6.44 16.50
N GLU A 160 42.94 7.33 16.95
CA GLU A 160 42.99 7.93 18.30
C GLU A 160 41.80 8.89 18.56
N ARG A 161 41.56 9.10 19.85
CA ARG A 161 40.38 9.63 20.55
C ARG A 161 40.40 11.15 20.65
N SER A 162 39.23 11.80 20.73
CA SER A 162 39.05 12.95 21.63
C SER A 162 37.61 13.03 22.13
N ASP A 163 37.49 13.11 23.45
CA ASP A 163 36.28 13.14 24.27
C ASP A 163 35.73 14.56 24.39
N GLU A 164 34.40 14.74 24.30
CA GLU A 164 33.61 15.71 25.08
C GLU A 164 32.12 15.26 25.12
N PRO A 165 31.39 15.46 26.23
CA PRO A 165 30.27 14.60 26.61
C PRO A 165 28.93 15.06 26.02
N ALA A 166 28.15 14.11 25.50
CA ALA A 166 26.76 14.30 25.12
C ALA A 166 25.82 13.84 26.26
N GLU A 167 24.81 14.66 26.52
CA GLU A 167 23.76 14.45 27.51
C GLU A 167 23.02 13.12 27.32
N GLU A 168 22.65 12.52 28.45
CA GLU A 168 21.99 11.22 28.57
C GLU A 168 20.61 11.19 27.86
N ALA A 169 20.53 10.43 26.78
CA ALA A 169 19.27 9.87 26.28
C ALA A 169 19.19 8.39 26.69
N PRO A 170 18.02 7.88 27.15
CA PRO A 170 17.93 6.55 27.73
C PRO A 170 18.14 5.47 26.66
N VAL A 171 19.05 4.55 26.97
CA VAL A 171 19.34 3.34 26.19
C VAL A 171 18.13 2.40 26.28
N PHE A 172 17.32 2.33 25.21
CA PHE A 172 16.36 1.25 25.03
C PHE A 172 17.08 0.05 24.43
N ASP A 173 16.97 -1.08 25.12
CA ASP A 173 17.66 -2.33 24.84
C ASP A 173 17.20 -2.95 23.50
N ILE A 174 17.98 -2.73 22.43
CA ILE A 174 17.70 -3.21 21.06
C ILE A 174 17.83 -4.75 20.95
N GLY A 175 18.44 -5.41 21.93
CA GLY A 175 18.71 -6.86 21.90
C GLY A 175 17.47 -7.75 22.04
N ALA A 176 16.39 -7.27 22.66
CA ALA A 176 15.25 -8.12 23.01
C ALA A 176 14.12 -8.13 21.95
N PHE A 177 14.03 -7.13 21.07
CA PHE A 177 12.96 -7.04 20.08
C PHE A 177 13.29 -7.76 18.76
N ALA A 178 14.57 -7.84 18.39
CA ALA A 178 15.02 -8.49 17.16
C ALA A 178 14.86 -10.03 17.19
N ALA A 179 14.91 -10.64 18.38
CA ALA A 179 14.78 -12.09 18.53
C ALA A 179 13.34 -12.60 18.33
N ALA A 180 12.33 -11.75 18.52
CA ALA A 180 10.91 -12.14 18.40
C ALA A 180 10.38 -12.02 16.97
N THR A 181 10.88 -11.06 16.18
CA THR A 181 10.46 -10.83 14.78
C THR A 181 11.33 -11.54 13.74
N GLY A 182 12.55 -11.94 14.10
CA GLY A 182 13.47 -12.65 13.19
C GLY A 182 12.94 -14.01 12.75
N GLY A 183 12.31 -14.77 13.65
CA GLY A 183 11.77 -16.11 13.37
C GLY A 183 10.67 -16.10 12.31
N GLU A 184 9.69 -15.20 12.44
CA GLU A 184 8.57 -15.11 11.49
C GLU A 184 9.03 -14.67 10.09
N SER A 185 10.04 -13.79 10.00
CA SER A 185 10.60 -13.34 8.72
C SER A 185 11.41 -14.42 8.01
N ASP A 186 12.15 -15.25 8.77
CA ASP A 186 12.98 -16.32 8.22
C ASP A 186 12.14 -17.56 7.86
N ASP A 187 11.07 -17.83 8.60
CA ASP A 187 10.11 -18.90 8.30
C ASP A 187 9.33 -18.62 7.01
N LEU A 188 8.89 -17.38 6.79
CA LEU A 188 8.24 -16.98 5.54
C LEU A 188 9.19 -17.01 4.34
N TYR A 189 10.47 -16.72 4.56
CA TYR A 189 11.49 -16.82 3.52
C TYR A 189 11.69 -18.27 3.07
N LYS A 190 11.81 -19.21 4.03
CA LYS A 190 11.91 -20.65 3.73
C LYS A 190 10.69 -21.18 2.98
N GLN A 191 9.49 -20.81 3.41
CA GLN A 191 8.25 -21.17 2.73
C GLN A 191 8.18 -20.63 1.30
N ALA A 192 8.69 -19.42 1.06
CA ALA A 192 8.76 -18.86 -0.29
C ALA A 192 9.70 -19.65 -1.20
N ILE A 193 10.87 -20.09 -0.69
CA ILE A 193 11.79 -20.93 -1.45
C ILE A 193 11.11 -22.26 -1.82
N GLU A 194 10.45 -22.92 -0.88
CA GLU A 194 9.72 -24.17 -1.13
C GLU A 194 8.64 -23.99 -2.22
N VAL A 195 7.88 -22.90 -2.17
CA VAL A 195 6.87 -22.57 -3.19
C VAL A 195 7.50 -22.37 -4.56
N VAL A 196 8.59 -21.60 -4.65
CA VAL A 196 9.27 -21.32 -5.93
C VAL A 196 9.81 -22.61 -6.54
N LEU A 197 10.45 -23.46 -5.73
CA LEU A 197 11.03 -24.72 -6.17
C LEU A 197 9.96 -25.76 -6.53
N ARG A 198 8.86 -25.83 -5.77
CA ARG A 198 7.76 -26.78 -6.03
C ARG A 198 6.96 -26.44 -7.29
N ASP A 199 6.67 -25.15 -7.48
CA ASP A 199 5.74 -24.70 -8.51
C ASP A 199 6.46 -24.18 -9.78
N GLU A 200 7.80 -24.18 -9.77
CA GLU A 200 8.70 -23.67 -10.83
C GLU A 200 8.32 -22.25 -11.32
N LYS A 201 7.84 -21.41 -10.40
CA LYS A 201 7.33 -20.07 -10.69
C LYS A 201 7.94 -19.04 -9.74
N ALA A 202 8.85 -18.23 -10.27
CA ALA A 202 9.51 -17.15 -9.55
C ALA A 202 9.02 -15.79 -10.06
N SER A 203 8.00 -15.22 -9.42
CA SER A 203 7.58 -13.82 -9.65
C SER A 203 6.94 -13.24 -8.39
N THR A 204 7.11 -11.92 -8.20
CA THR A 204 6.61 -11.20 -7.02
C THR A 204 5.10 -11.43 -6.83
N SER A 205 4.30 -11.29 -7.88
CA SER A 205 2.85 -11.50 -7.83
C SER A 205 2.43 -12.97 -7.63
N TYR A 206 3.31 -13.93 -7.92
CA TYR A 206 3.04 -15.35 -7.62
C TYR A 206 3.22 -15.64 -6.13
N ILE A 207 4.34 -15.19 -5.56
CA ILE A 207 4.64 -15.36 -4.13
C ILE A 207 3.64 -14.61 -3.25
N GLN A 208 3.28 -13.39 -3.66
CA GLN A 208 2.23 -12.60 -3.01
C GLN A 208 0.92 -13.39 -2.84
N ARG A 209 0.44 -14.04 -3.91
CA ARG A 209 -0.81 -14.82 -3.89
C ARG A 209 -0.67 -16.13 -3.12
N ARG A 210 0.46 -16.82 -3.26
CA ARG A 210 0.63 -18.16 -2.68
C ARG A 210 0.84 -18.14 -1.16
N LEU A 211 1.51 -17.11 -0.66
CA LEU A 211 1.77 -16.91 0.77
C LEU A 211 0.82 -15.90 1.42
N GLN A 212 -0.11 -15.32 0.65
CA GLN A 212 -1.05 -14.29 1.12
C GLN A 212 -0.36 -13.10 1.83
N ILE A 213 0.81 -12.71 1.33
CA ILE A 213 1.60 -11.59 1.86
C ILE A 213 1.45 -10.35 0.97
N GLY A 214 1.76 -9.16 1.50
CA GLY A 214 1.76 -7.91 0.74
C GLY A 214 2.87 -7.84 -0.32
N TYR A 215 2.71 -6.97 -1.33
CA TYR A 215 3.64 -6.83 -2.46
C TYR A 215 5.08 -6.54 -2.01
N ASN A 216 5.28 -5.57 -1.11
CA ASN A 216 6.62 -5.19 -0.64
C ASN A 216 7.34 -6.37 0.03
N ARG A 217 6.60 -7.16 0.82
CA ARG A 217 7.17 -8.35 1.49
C ARG A 217 7.54 -9.42 0.46
N ALA A 218 6.70 -9.65 -0.55
CA ALA A 218 7.02 -10.55 -1.66
C ALA A 218 8.21 -10.04 -2.49
N ALA A 219 8.30 -8.73 -2.73
CA ALA A 219 9.39 -8.12 -3.48
C ALA A 219 10.73 -8.27 -2.76
N SER A 220 10.77 -7.96 -1.45
CA SER A 220 11.97 -8.15 -0.62
C SER A 220 12.41 -9.62 -0.55
N ILE A 221 11.47 -10.56 -0.51
CA ILE A 221 11.77 -12.00 -0.57
C ILE A 221 12.39 -12.37 -1.93
N MET A 222 11.81 -11.88 -3.04
CA MET A 222 12.33 -12.15 -4.37
C MET A 222 13.72 -11.53 -4.60
N GLU A 223 13.93 -10.30 -4.11
CA GLU A 223 15.22 -9.61 -4.14
C GLU A 223 16.28 -10.36 -3.32
N ARG A 224 15.91 -10.82 -2.12
CA ARG A 224 16.79 -11.68 -1.31
C ARG A 224 17.14 -12.99 -2.02
N MET A 225 16.17 -13.65 -2.66
CA MET A 225 16.43 -14.85 -3.48
C MET A 225 17.36 -14.57 -4.67
N GLU A 226 17.33 -13.36 -5.24
CA GLU A 226 18.24 -12.97 -6.33
C GLU A 226 19.66 -12.71 -5.82
N ILE A 227 19.80 -12.00 -4.70
CA ILE A 227 21.09 -11.77 -4.02
C ILE A 227 21.73 -13.11 -3.62
N GLU A 228 20.93 -14.05 -3.12
CA GLU A 228 21.37 -15.38 -2.72
C GLU A 228 21.55 -16.34 -3.92
N GLY A 229 21.24 -15.92 -5.15
CA GLY A 229 21.45 -16.71 -6.36
C GLY A 229 20.48 -17.87 -6.54
N ILE A 230 19.32 -17.85 -5.87
CA ILE A 230 18.23 -18.82 -6.02
C ILE A 230 17.43 -18.52 -7.29
N VAL A 231 17.28 -17.24 -7.63
CA VAL A 231 16.59 -16.78 -8.85
C VAL A 231 17.45 -15.74 -9.58
N GLY A 232 17.30 -15.63 -10.88
CA GLY A 232 17.98 -14.66 -11.73
C GLY A 232 17.27 -13.31 -11.77
N PRO A 233 17.78 -12.37 -12.59
CA PRO A 233 17.20 -11.04 -12.71
C PRO A 233 15.77 -11.09 -13.27
N ALA A 234 14.97 -10.08 -12.93
CA ALA A 234 13.61 -9.96 -13.45
C ALA A 234 13.62 -9.65 -14.95
N ASN A 235 12.79 -10.36 -15.72
CA ASN A 235 12.49 -10.01 -17.09
C ASN A 235 11.43 -8.91 -17.18
N HIS A 236 11.13 -8.45 -18.40
CA HIS A 236 10.12 -7.42 -18.70
C HIS A 236 8.70 -7.70 -18.17
N ALA A 237 8.40 -8.95 -17.78
CA ALA A 237 7.10 -9.35 -17.21
C ALA A 237 7.18 -9.64 -15.71
N GLY A 238 8.30 -9.31 -15.04
CA GLY A 238 8.51 -9.53 -13.61
C GLY A 238 8.74 -10.99 -13.21
N LYS A 239 8.95 -11.89 -14.18
CA LYS A 239 9.34 -13.29 -13.92
C LYS A 239 10.85 -13.40 -13.83
N ARG A 240 11.33 -14.26 -12.95
CA ARG A 240 12.75 -14.57 -12.73
C ARG A 240 13.03 -16.01 -13.11
N GLU A 241 14.21 -16.26 -13.68
CA GLU A 241 14.69 -17.62 -13.91
C GLU A 241 15.08 -18.27 -12.58
N ILE A 242 14.81 -19.56 -12.36
CA ILE A 242 15.22 -20.25 -11.13
C ILE A 242 16.60 -20.85 -11.37
N LEU A 243 17.58 -20.49 -10.53
CA LEU A 243 19.00 -20.78 -10.77
C LEU A 243 19.56 -21.95 -9.95
N VAL A 244 18.76 -22.58 -9.08
CA VAL A 244 19.27 -23.62 -8.17
C VAL A 244 19.48 -24.97 -8.88
N ALA A 245 20.75 -25.28 -9.10
CA ALA A 245 21.28 -26.64 -9.09
C ALA A 245 21.86 -26.94 -7.68
N GLY A 246 21.30 -27.93 -6.97
CA GLY A 246 21.95 -28.53 -5.80
C GLY A 246 21.14 -28.55 -4.49
N VAL A 247 20.14 -29.42 -4.40
CA VAL A 247 19.83 -30.15 -3.16
C VAL A 247 20.06 -31.64 -3.46
N PRO A 248 20.87 -32.37 -2.69
CA PRO A 248 21.25 -33.74 -3.02
C PRO A 248 20.02 -34.65 -2.88
N HIS A 249 19.50 -35.14 -3.99
CA HIS A 249 18.68 -36.34 -3.94
C HIS A 249 19.59 -37.51 -3.57
N SER A 250 19.41 -38.01 -2.35
CA SER A 250 19.82 -39.36 -1.96
C SER A 250 19.27 -40.33 -3.01
N SER A 251 20.17 -40.89 -3.80
CA SER A 251 19.91 -41.97 -4.74
C SER A 251 19.37 -43.19 -3.98
N ALA A 252 18.08 -43.48 -4.16
CA ALA A 252 17.49 -44.76 -3.83
C ALA A 252 16.62 -45.20 -5.01
N GLY A 253 16.87 -46.41 -5.50
CA GLY A 253 15.91 -47.13 -6.33
C GLY A 253 16.28 -47.30 -7.80
N MET A 254 17.37 -48.04 -8.03
CA MET A 254 17.55 -48.89 -9.20
C MET A 254 16.39 -49.89 -9.28
N TYR A 255 15.66 -49.92 -10.38
CA TYR A 255 15.10 -51.14 -10.95
C TYR A 255 15.32 -51.12 -12.46
N ASP A 256 16.09 -52.11 -12.89
CA ASP A 256 16.31 -52.52 -14.25
C ASP A 256 14.99 -52.93 -14.92
N ASP A 257 14.86 -52.61 -16.20
CA ASP A 257 14.07 -53.38 -17.16
C ASP A 257 14.90 -53.45 -18.46
N GLU A 258 15.81 -54.43 -18.48
CA GLU A 258 16.12 -55.34 -19.61
C GLU A 258 16.80 -56.62 -19.07
#